data_AF-A0A7Y5F0A9-F1
#
_entry.id   AF-A0A7Y5F0A9-F1
#
_cell.length_a   1.000
_cell.length_b   1.000
_cell.length_c   1.000
_cell.angle_alpha   90.00
_cell.angle_beta   90.00
_cell.angle_gamma   90.00
#
_symmetry.space_group_name_H-M   'P 1'
#
loop_
_entity.id
_entity.type
_entity.pdbx_description
1 polymer ?
#
loop_
_entity_poly.entity_id
_entity_poly.type
_entity_poly.pdbx_seq_one_letter_code
_entity_poly.pdbx_strand_id
1 'polypeptide(L)'
;MKIKLTLTLVVIGFWACTSPQERASKTPVKNVCPDLGKLDEKQINPEAMFQDEHSREKLIAVQTKGNGIKFYDSYYFFNALKITEKFGFDKFTQIYLEVCGGESPNINSIPFVISEKEKRERFAKEETEWKKILKSKNLKTIYDWNPSEENTDLKKIVDKDWSELVNAKVLKYCKKTFPAFASKCEMSIVDSGGDTGYQLYHLFRISALARNPNTGEKIGKEEQKLISTNLGLEVYFNNDGREVSIVFKEFSRKLAIKGIKANGDYNPNGWEFLKNPLFESLSQYPKSDSWDFEFIDKI
;
A
#
# COMPACT_ATOMS: atom_id res chain seq x y z
N MET A 1 46.10 36.15 -81.89
CA MET A 1 45.88 36.00 -80.44
C MET A 1 44.62 35.15 -80.24
N LYS A 2 44.76 33.88 -79.87
CA LYS A 2 43.64 32.98 -79.53
C LYS A 2 44.06 32.20 -78.28
N ILE A 3 43.54 32.61 -77.14
CA ILE A 3 43.78 31.95 -75.85
C ILE A 3 42.81 30.76 -75.80
N LYS A 4 43.34 29.54 -75.88
CA LYS A 4 42.59 28.33 -75.57
C LYS A 4 42.48 28.22 -74.05
N LEU A 5 41.29 28.48 -73.53
CA LEU A 5 40.92 28.25 -72.14
C LEU A 5 40.63 26.75 -71.97
N THR A 6 41.58 25.99 -71.42
CA THR A 6 41.35 24.58 -71.09
C THR A 6 40.58 24.51 -69.77
N LEU A 7 39.26 24.28 -69.88
CA LEU A 7 38.36 24.10 -68.74
C LEU A 7 38.74 22.81 -68.00
N THR A 8 39.39 22.94 -66.84
CA THR A 8 39.70 21.80 -65.97
C THR A 8 38.45 21.50 -65.16
N LEU A 9 37.75 20.42 -65.52
CA LEU A 9 36.55 19.94 -64.84
C LEU A 9 36.98 19.31 -63.50
N VAL A 10 36.96 20.11 -62.44
CA VAL A 10 37.13 19.62 -61.06
C VAL A 10 35.86 18.85 -60.71
N VAL A 11 35.91 17.52 -60.85
CA VAL A 11 34.93 16.61 -60.25
C VAL A 11 35.16 16.68 -58.73
N ILE A 12 34.46 17.60 -58.07
CA ILE A 12 34.29 17.58 -56.62
C ILE A 12 33.46 16.31 -56.36
N GLY A 13 34.15 15.24 -55.96
CA GLY A 13 33.49 14.03 -55.49
C GLY A 13 32.59 14.42 -54.32
N PHE A 14 31.28 14.44 -54.55
CA PHE A 14 30.27 14.40 -53.50
C PHE A 14 30.46 13.09 -52.73
N TRP A 15 31.36 13.10 -51.74
CA TRP A 15 31.27 12.18 -50.63
C TRP A 15 29.96 12.54 -49.94
N ALA A 16 28.86 11.89 -50.36
CA ALA A 16 27.57 12.05 -49.72
C ALA A 16 27.74 11.68 -48.25
N CYS A 17 27.71 12.68 -47.37
CA CYS A 17 27.68 12.48 -45.93
C CYS A 17 26.34 11.81 -45.59
N THR A 18 26.29 10.48 -45.66
CA THR A 18 25.15 9.71 -45.14
C THR A 18 25.08 9.94 -43.64
N SER A 19 23.89 10.23 -43.13
CA SER A 19 23.73 10.46 -41.68
C SER A 19 24.14 9.21 -40.89
N PRO A 20 24.60 9.36 -39.63
CA PRO A 20 24.93 8.21 -38.78
C PRO A 20 23.79 7.19 -38.67
N GLN A 21 22.54 7.67 -38.62
CA GLN A 21 21.34 6.84 -38.59
C GLN A 21 21.11 6.07 -39.90
N GLU A 22 21.32 6.71 -41.05
CA GLU A 22 21.18 6.07 -42.36
C GLU A 22 22.25 4.97 -42.55
N ARG A 23 23.48 5.23 -42.10
CA ARG A 23 24.56 4.22 -42.08
C ARG A 23 24.20 3.03 -41.19
N ALA A 24 23.70 3.28 -39.99
CA ALA A 24 23.26 2.22 -39.07
C ALA A 24 22.11 1.39 -39.65
N SER A 25 21.18 2.01 -40.37
CA SER A 25 20.09 1.32 -41.07
C SER A 25 20.58 0.38 -42.17
N LYS A 26 21.71 0.69 -42.82
CA LYS A 26 22.30 -0.14 -43.88
C LYS A 26 23.09 -1.33 -43.31
N THR A 27 23.50 -1.26 -42.05
CA THR A 27 24.36 -2.26 -41.41
C THR A 27 23.78 -2.73 -40.06
N PRO A 28 22.49 -3.11 -39.97
CA PRO A 28 21.88 -3.46 -38.70
C PRO A 28 22.53 -4.72 -38.11
N VAL A 29 22.60 -4.77 -36.78
CA VAL A 29 23.05 -5.97 -36.07
C VAL A 29 22.04 -7.09 -36.26
N LYS A 30 22.55 -8.31 -36.46
CA LYS A 30 21.76 -9.54 -36.64
C LYS A 30 22.25 -10.59 -35.65
N ASN A 31 21.41 -11.58 -35.35
CA ASN A 31 21.77 -12.77 -34.55
C ASN A 31 22.32 -12.43 -33.15
N VAL A 32 21.73 -11.45 -32.48
CA VAL A 32 22.10 -11.03 -31.12
C VAL A 32 21.57 -11.97 -30.03
N CYS A 33 20.68 -12.89 -30.40
CA CYS A 33 20.03 -13.82 -29.48
C CYS A 33 20.83 -15.13 -29.41
N PRO A 34 20.90 -15.80 -28.24
CA PRO A 34 20.21 -15.49 -26.98
C PRO A 34 20.94 -14.48 -26.07
N ASP A 35 22.07 -13.93 -26.53
CA ASP A 35 22.98 -13.16 -25.68
C ASP A 35 22.62 -11.67 -25.52
N LEU A 36 21.54 -11.22 -26.14
CA LEU A 36 21.00 -9.87 -25.98
C LEU A 36 20.84 -9.53 -24.49
N GLY A 37 21.45 -8.43 -24.07
CA GLY A 37 21.49 -7.97 -22.68
C GLY A 37 22.81 -8.23 -21.96
N LYS A 38 23.71 -9.04 -22.54
CA LYS A 38 25.05 -9.33 -22.00
C LYS A 38 26.13 -9.36 -23.10
N LEU A 39 25.84 -8.75 -24.25
CA LEU A 39 26.81 -8.65 -25.33
C LEU A 39 27.98 -7.78 -24.90
N ASP A 40 29.19 -8.08 -25.39
CA ASP A 40 30.29 -7.12 -25.31
C ASP A 40 30.09 -6.08 -26.42
N GLU A 41 30.18 -4.80 -26.08
CA GLU A 41 30.09 -3.71 -27.04
C GLU A 41 31.08 -3.87 -28.21
N LYS A 42 32.25 -4.47 -27.95
CA LYS A 42 33.27 -4.77 -28.97
C LYS A 42 32.83 -5.80 -30.00
N GLN A 43 31.79 -6.59 -29.71
CA GLN A 43 31.24 -7.58 -30.63
C GLN A 43 30.24 -6.96 -31.62
N ILE A 44 29.83 -5.71 -31.40
CA ILE A 44 28.88 -5.01 -32.26
C ILE A 44 29.63 -4.17 -33.29
N ASN A 45 29.20 -4.29 -34.55
CA ASN A 45 29.70 -3.42 -35.61
C ASN A 45 29.46 -1.95 -35.22
N PRO A 46 30.52 -1.12 -35.07
CA PRO A 46 30.37 0.28 -34.71
C PRO A 46 29.50 1.08 -35.69
N GLU A 47 29.42 0.66 -36.96
CA GLU A 47 28.57 1.31 -37.97
C GLU A 47 27.07 1.12 -37.71
N ALA A 48 26.69 0.09 -36.96
CA ALA A 48 25.31 -0.16 -36.53
C ALA A 48 24.88 0.74 -35.35
N MET A 49 25.80 1.53 -34.80
CA MET A 49 25.58 2.38 -33.63
C MET A 49 25.74 3.85 -33.96
N PHE A 50 24.95 4.69 -33.31
CA PHE A 50 25.11 6.15 -33.37
C PHE A 50 24.58 6.80 -32.08
N GLN A 51 24.93 8.06 -31.87
CA GLN A 51 24.35 8.87 -30.80
C GLN A 51 23.21 9.71 -31.39
N ASP A 52 22.02 9.60 -30.83
CA ASP A 52 20.88 10.42 -31.24
C ASP A 52 21.09 11.87 -30.80
N GLU A 53 20.92 12.81 -31.72
CA GLU A 53 21.21 14.24 -31.45
C GLU A 53 20.20 14.88 -30.49
N HIS A 54 18.98 14.35 -30.40
CA HIS A 54 17.91 14.90 -29.57
C HIS A 54 17.94 14.30 -28.16
N SER A 55 17.98 12.97 -28.05
CA SER A 55 17.97 12.29 -26.75
C SER A 55 19.37 12.16 -26.12
N ARG A 56 20.43 12.31 -26.92
CA ARG A 56 21.83 12.02 -26.56
C ARG A 56 22.09 10.56 -26.19
N GLU A 57 21.10 9.68 -26.37
CA GLU A 57 21.23 8.25 -26.12
C GLU A 57 22.04 7.60 -27.23
N LYS A 58 22.78 6.55 -26.88
CA LYS A 58 23.48 5.73 -27.85
C LYS A 58 22.53 4.65 -28.35
N LEU A 59 22.16 4.72 -29.63
CA LEU A 59 21.22 3.80 -30.26
C LEU A 59 21.94 2.74 -31.10
N ILE A 60 21.35 1.55 -31.19
CA ILE A 60 21.77 0.44 -32.04
C ILE A 60 20.66 0.12 -33.04
N ALA A 61 21.01 0.04 -34.33
CA ALA A 61 20.13 -0.47 -35.37
C ALA A 61 20.16 -2.02 -35.36
N VAL A 62 18.99 -2.63 -35.22
CA VAL A 62 18.87 -4.09 -35.09
C VAL A 62 17.77 -4.62 -35.99
N GLN A 63 18.05 -5.76 -36.64
CA GLN A 63 17.04 -6.50 -37.36
C GLN A 63 16.18 -7.30 -36.36
N THR A 64 14.91 -6.95 -36.28
CA THR A 64 13.91 -7.64 -35.44
C THR A 64 13.51 -8.98 -36.03
N LYS A 65 12.86 -9.84 -35.23
CA LYS A 65 12.32 -11.13 -35.71
C LYS A 65 11.28 -10.96 -36.84
N GLY A 66 10.61 -9.82 -36.89
CA GLY A 66 9.69 -9.45 -37.97
C GLY A 66 10.37 -8.94 -39.25
N ASN A 67 11.69 -9.09 -39.37
CA ASN A 67 12.54 -8.57 -40.45
C ASN A 67 12.56 -7.04 -40.60
N GLY A 68 11.91 -6.29 -39.72
CA GLY A 68 12.00 -4.83 -39.66
C GLY A 68 13.27 -4.37 -38.95
N ILE A 69 13.81 -3.22 -39.35
CA ILE A 69 14.93 -2.56 -38.67
C ILE A 69 14.37 -1.56 -37.67
N LYS A 70 14.82 -1.67 -36.41
CA LYS A 70 14.46 -0.74 -35.34
C LYS A 70 15.70 -0.24 -34.62
N PHE A 71 15.56 0.89 -33.95
CA PHE A 71 16.61 1.51 -33.15
C PHE A 71 16.25 1.40 -31.68
N TYR A 72 17.20 0.95 -30.88
CA TYR A 72 17.02 0.78 -29.45
C TYR A 72 18.23 1.35 -28.71
N ASP A 73 18.00 1.78 -27.47
CA ASP A 73 19.08 2.18 -26.58
C ASP A 73 20.03 0.99 -26.34
N SER A 74 21.30 1.24 -26.66
CA SER A 74 22.42 0.30 -26.52
C SER A 74 22.59 -0.22 -25.10
N TYR A 75 22.14 0.52 -24.08
CA TYR A 75 22.20 0.08 -22.70
C TYR A 75 21.58 -1.31 -22.51
N TYR A 76 20.42 -1.57 -23.13
CA TYR A 76 19.70 -2.83 -23.00
C TYR A 76 20.34 -4.01 -23.75
N PHE A 77 21.31 -3.75 -24.63
CA PHE A 77 22.06 -4.77 -25.36
C PHE A 77 23.24 -5.31 -24.54
N PHE A 78 23.81 -4.46 -23.68
CA PHE A 78 25.06 -4.74 -22.98
C PHE A 78 24.89 -4.89 -21.47
N ASN A 79 23.89 -4.23 -20.88
CA ASN A 79 23.80 -4.02 -19.43
C ASN A 79 22.50 -4.55 -18.81
N ALA A 80 21.84 -5.54 -19.40
CA ALA A 80 20.61 -6.10 -18.82
C ALA A 80 20.84 -6.69 -17.43
N LEU A 81 22.02 -7.26 -17.19
CA LEU A 81 22.44 -7.78 -15.88
C LEU A 81 22.75 -6.69 -14.83
N LYS A 82 22.62 -5.41 -15.18
CA LYS A 82 22.74 -4.27 -14.26
C LYS A 82 21.41 -3.56 -14.03
N ILE A 83 20.31 -4.06 -14.60
CA ILE A 83 18.98 -3.49 -14.42
C ILE A 83 18.48 -3.77 -13.00
N THR A 84 18.29 -2.71 -12.23
CA THR A 84 17.77 -2.74 -10.85
C THR A 84 16.34 -2.22 -10.74
N GLU A 85 15.81 -1.55 -11.78
CA GLU A 85 14.51 -0.87 -11.74
C GLU A 85 13.49 -1.52 -12.67
N LYS A 86 12.21 -1.46 -12.27
CA LYS A 86 11.08 -2.01 -13.02
C LYS A 86 11.00 -1.45 -14.44
N PHE A 87 11.16 -0.14 -14.61
CA PHE A 87 11.07 0.49 -15.93
C PHE A 87 12.15 -0.02 -16.89
N GLY A 88 13.39 -0.16 -16.40
CA GLY A 88 14.47 -0.74 -17.20
C GLY A 88 14.19 -2.21 -17.54
N PHE A 89 13.63 -2.97 -16.61
CA PHE A 89 13.26 -4.37 -16.84
C PHE A 89 12.14 -4.51 -17.89
N ASP A 90 11.09 -3.69 -17.79
CA ASP A 90 9.98 -3.66 -18.75
C ASP A 90 10.49 -3.30 -20.15
N LYS A 91 11.38 -2.30 -20.25
CA LYS A 91 12.03 -1.94 -21.53
C LYS A 91 12.86 -3.08 -22.10
N PHE A 92 13.71 -3.71 -21.29
CA PHE A 92 14.52 -4.84 -21.71
C PHE A 92 13.67 -6.00 -22.23
N THR A 93 12.63 -6.39 -21.48
CA THR A 93 11.76 -7.50 -21.86
C THR A 93 11.01 -7.22 -23.16
N GLN A 94 10.55 -5.98 -23.37
CA GLN A 94 9.95 -5.58 -24.64
C GLN A 94 10.96 -5.68 -25.81
N ILE A 95 12.17 -5.14 -25.64
CA ILE A 95 13.21 -5.20 -26.67
C ILE A 95 13.55 -6.66 -27.00
N TYR A 96 13.75 -7.49 -25.96
CA TYR A 96 14.06 -8.90 -26.13
C TYR A 96 12.94 -9.64 -26.86
N LEU A 97 11.67 -9.36 -26.54
CA LEU A 97 10.52 -9.94 -27.22
C LEU A 97 10.48 -9.56 -28.71
N GLU A 98 10.71 -8.29 -29.05
CA GLU A 98 10.69 -7.83 -30.44
C GLU A 98 11.88 -8.37 -31.27
N VAL A 99 13.05 -8.48 -30.66
CA VAL A 99 14.28 -8.90 -31.33
C VAL A 99 14.41 -10.42 -31.39
N CYS A 100 14.18 -11.11 -30.28
CA CYS A 100 14.42 -12.55 -30.12
C CYS A 100 13.14 -13.40 -30.16
N GLY A 101 11.97 -12.80 -29.90
CA GLY A 101 10.67 -13.48 -30.01
C GLY A 101 10.42 -14.56 -28.97
N GLY A 102 10.60 -14.21 -27.70
CA GLY A 102 10.37 -15.04 -26.52
C GLY A 102 10.89 -14.34 -25.26
N GLU A 103 11.02 -15.11 -24.18
CA GLU A 103 11.62 -14.65 -22.93
C GLU A 103 13.16 -14.79 -22.96
N SER A 104 13.88 -13.92 -22.27
CA SER A 104 15.34 -14.04 -22.14
C SER A 104 15.71 -15.24 -21.27
N PRO A 105 16.63 -16.12 -21.70
CA PRO A 105 17.08 -17.22 -20.86
C PRO A 105 17.83 -16.74 -19.61
N ASN A 106 18.29 -15.48 -19.59
CA ASN A 106 19.01 -14.88 -18.46
C ASN A 106 18.10 -14.02 -17.57
N ILE A 107 16.77 -14.06 -17.75
CA ILE A 107 15.84 -13.18 -17.02
C ILE A 107 15.98 -13.30 -15.50
N ASN A 108 16.20 -14.52 -15.00
CA ASN A 108 16.37 -14.79 -13.57
C ASN A 108 17.72 -14.32 -13.00
N SER A 109 18.66 -13.89 -13.86
CA SER A 109 19.94 -13.31 -13.44
C SER A 109 19.92 -11.78 -13.38
N ILE A 110 18.79 -11.15 -13.75
CA ILE A 110 18.64 -9.70 -13.72
C ILE A 110 18.41 -9.24 -12.26
N PRO A 111 19.19 -8.28 -11.72
CA PRO A 111 19.10 -7.84 -10.33
C PRO A 111 17.70 -7.44 -9.88
N PHE A 112 16.94 -6.73 -10.72
CA PHE A 112 15.54 -6.40 -10.45
C PHE A 112 14.70 -7.66 -10.14
N VAL A 113 14.79 -8.69 -10.99
CA VAL A 113 14.04 -9.95 -10.84
C VAL A 113 14.46 -10.69 -9.58
N ILE A 114 15.77 -10.74 -9.30
CA ILE A 114 16.31 -11.34 -8.07
C ILE A 114 15.73 -10.63 -6.85
N SER A 115 15.79 -9.30 -6.82
CA SER A 115 15.28 -8.51 -5.69
C SER A 115 13.77 -8.69 -5.46
N GLU A 116 12.97 -8.77 -6.54
CA GLU A 116 11.53 -8.99 -6.43
C GLU A 116 11.21 -10.41 -5.95
N LYS A 117 11.99 -11.41 -6.38
CA LYS A 117 11.86 -12.78 -5.88
C LYS A 117 12.18 -12.85 -4.39
N GLU A 118 13.28 -12.24 -3.95
CA GLU A 118 13.68 -12.18 -2.54
C GLU A 118 12.63 -11.46 -1.67
N LYS A 119 12.05 -10.34 -2.15
CA LYS A 119 10.94 -9.66 -1.47
C LYS A 119 9.73 -10.57 -1.32
N ARG A 120 9.33 -11.29 -2.36
CA ARG A 120 8.19 -12.24 -2.32
C ARG A 120 8.45 -13.40 -1.35
N GLU A 121 9.66 -13.96 -1.37
CA GLU A 121 10.04 -15.05 -0.47
C GLU A 121 10.05 -14.59 0.99
N ARG A 122 10.54 -13.37 1.25
CA ARG A 122 10.51 -12.76 2.58
C ARG A 122 9.07 -12.54 3.05
N PHE A 123 8.24 -11.95 2.19
CA PHE A 123 6.81 -11.76 2.46
C PHE A 123 6.15 -13.09 2.85
N ALA A 124 6.34 -14.14 2.04
CA ALA A 124 5.72 -15.45 2.27
C ALA A 124 6.18 -16.10 3.59
N LYS A 125 7.46 -15.93 3.95
CA LYS A 125 8.02 -16.43 5.23
C LYS A 125 7.38 -15.70 6.42
N GLU A 126 7.40 -14.38 6.41
CA GLU A 126 6.82 -13.58 7.49
C GLU A 126 5.30 -13.77 7.58
N GLU A 127 4.58 -13.86 6.46
CA GLU A 127 3.14 -14.13 6.45
C GLU A 127 2.82 -15.51 7.06
N THR A 128 3.65 -16.51 6.79
CA THR A 128 3.50 -17.85 7.39
C THR A 128 3.71 -17.80 8.90
N GLU A 129 4.68 -17.02 9.36
CA GLU A 129 4.93 -16.79 10.79
C GLU A 129 3.77 -16.05 11.44
N TRP A 130 3.30 -14.96 10.83
CA TRP A 130 2.13 -14.21 11.26
C TRP A 130 0.91 -15.11 11.45
N LYS A 131 0.60 -15.94 10.45
CA LYS A 131 -0.51 -16.92 10.54
C LYS A 131 -0.36 -17.91 11.69
N LYS A 132 0.86 -18.25 12.12
CA LYS A 132 1.08 -19.10 13.30
C LYS A 132 0.84 -18.32 14.59
N ILE A 133 1.33 -17.09 14.67
CA ILE A 133 1.17 -16.21 15.82
C ILE A 133 -0.31 -15.87 16.05
N LEU A 134 -1.02 -15.49 14.98
CA LEU A 134 -2.46 -15.20 15.03
C LEU A 134 -3.28 -16.37 15.58
N LYS A 135 -2.90 -17.61 15.23
CA LYS A 135 -3.56 -18.84 15.75
C LYS A 135 -3.37 -19.05 17.25
N SER A 136 -2.32 -18.49 17.86
CA SER A 136 -2.13 -18.57 19.31
C SER A 136 -3.23 -17.87 20.09
N LYS A 137 -3.88 -16.86 19.46
CA LYS A 137 -4.87 -15.97 20.09
C LYS A 137 -4.37 -15.27 21.36
N ASN A 138 -3.06 -15.25 21.60
CA ASN A 138 -2.45 -14.53 22.70
C ASN A 138 -2.25 -13.08 22.27
N LEU A 139 -2.99 -12.14 22.86
CA LEU A 139 -2.97 -10.75 22.43
C LEU A 139 -1.59 -10.10 22.61
N LYS A 140 -0.86 -10.46 23.67
CA LYS A 140 0.48 -9.92 23.91
C LYS A 140 1.46 -10.39 22.82
N THR A 141 1.47 -11.68 22.48
CA THR A 141 2.32 -12.21 21.41
C THR A 141 1.99 -11.60 20.06
N ILE A 142 0.70 -11.39 19.77
CA ILE A 142 0.23 -10.78 18.53
C ILE A 142 0.66 -9.30 18.47
N TYR A 143 0.52 -8.58 19.57
CA TYR A 143 0.89 -7.18 19.70
C TYR A 143 2.40 -6.94 19.62
N ASP A 144 3.18 -7.78 20.28
CA ASP A 144 4.64 -7.70 20.32
C ASP A 144 5.29 -8.09 18.98
N TRP A 145 4.55 -8.78 18.10
CA TRP A 145 5.06 -9.18 16.80
C TRP A 145 4.97 -8.04 15.79
N ASN A 146 6.09 -7.77 15.12
CA ASN A 146 6.18 -6.69 14.13
C ASN A 146 6.88 -7.23 12.88
N PRO A 147 6.27 -7.16 11.68
CA PRO A 147 6.93 -7.55 10.44
C PRO A 147 8.13 -6.63 10.14
N SER A 148 8.99 -7.05 9.21
CA SER A 148 10.15 -6.22 8.83
C SER A 148 9.72 -4.86 8.27
N GLU A 149 10.57 -3.84 8.44
CA GLU A 149 10.23 -2.47 8.05
C GLU A 149 9.90 -2.34 6.55
N GLU A 150 10.57 -3.14 5.74
CA GLU A 150 10.45 -3.22 4.28
C GLU A 150 9.13 -3.86 3.82
N ASN A 151 8.41 -4.57 4.71
CA ASN A 151 7.20 -5.30 4.36
C ASN A 151 5.91 -4.51 4.67
N THR A 152 5.70 -3.43 3.92
CA THR A 152 4.59 -2.49 4.14
C THR A 152 3.21 -3.11 3.95
N ASP A 153 3.08 -4.13 3.09
CA ASP A 153 1.78 -4.77 2.85
C ASP A 153 1.42 -5.74 3.98
N LEU A 154 2.38 -6.45 4.54
CA LEU A 154 2.13 -7.31 5.70
C LEU A 154 1.76 -6.49 6.94
N LYS A 155 2.35 -5.30 7.14
CA LYS A 155 1.95 -4.37 8.20
C LYS A 155 0.45 -4.04 8.15
N LYS A 156 -0.09 -3.73 6.97
CA LYS A 156 -1.53 -3.45 6.80
C LYS A 156 -2.40 -4.66 7.16
N ILE A 157 -1.95 -5.87 6.81
CA ILE A 157 -2.66 -7.11 7.16
C ILE A 157 -2.68 -7.28 8.69
N VAL A 158 -1.53 -7.09 9.32
CA VAL A 158 -1.36 -7.23 10.78
C VAL A 158 -2.21 -6.22 11.54
N ASP A 159 -2.19 -4.95 11.15
CA ASP A 159 -2.97 -3.89 11.78
C ASP A 159 -4.48 -4.15 11.69
N LYS A 160 -4.92 -4.68 10.53
CA LYS A 160 -6.31 -5.07 10.30
C LYS A 160 -6.70 -6.26 11.19
N ASP A 161 -5.92 -7.34 11.14
CA ASP A 161 -6.16 -8.56 11.91
C ASP A 161 -6.16 -8.26 13.42
N TRP A 162 -5.23 -7.42 13.89
CA TRP A 162 -5.18 -6.93 15.27
C TRP A 162 -6.47 -6.19 15.65
N SER A 163 -6.88 -5.21 14.83
CA SER A 163 -8.10 -4.44 15.06
C SER A 163 -9.34 -5.33 15.11
N GLU A 164 -9.45 -6.31 14.22
CA GLU A 164 -10.56 -7.27 14.20
C GLU A 164 -10.60 -8.13 15.48
N LEU A 165 -9.44 -8.60 15.95
CA LEU A 165 -9.33 -9.42 17.15
C LEU A 165 -9.74 -8.64 18.41
N VAL A 166 -9.24 -7.41 18.56
CA VAL A 166 -9.60 -6.54 19.68
C VAL A 166 -11.07 -6.16 19.61
N ASN A 167 -11.61 -5.82 18.44
CA ASN A 167 -13.03 -5.51 18.28
C ASN A 167 -13.95 -6.68 18.62
N ALA A 168 -13.57 -7.91 18.25
CA ALA A 168 -14.31 -9.10 18.65
C ALA A 168 -14.36 -9.27 20.18
N LYS A 169 -13.26 -8.94 20.87
CA LYS A 169 -13.20 -8.94 22.35
C LYS A 169 -14.11 -7.85 22.95
N VAL A 170 -14.06 -6.63 22.44
CA VAL A 170 -14.91 -5.53 22.90
C VAL A 170 -16.40 -5.84 22.66
N LEU A 171 -16.73 -6.41 21.50
CA LEU A 171 -18.09 -6.83 21.20
C LEU A 171 -18.59 -7.92 22.16
N LYS A 172 -17.75 -8.92 22.43
CA LYS A 172 -18.04 -9.97 23.42
C LYS A 172 -18.26 -9.36 24.81
N TYR A 173 -17.44 -8.40 25.21
CA TYR A 173 -17.61 -7.65 26.46
C TYR A 173 -18.98 -6.93 26.49
N CYS A 174 -19.34 -6.19 25.44
CA CYS A 174 -20.63 -5.48 25.35
C CYS A 174 -21.80 -6.45 25.54
N LYS A 175 -21.82 -7.56 24.79
CA LYS A 175 -22.90 -8.56 24.83
C LYS A 175 -23.01 -9.25 26.19
N LYS A 176 -21.86 -9.57 26.83
CA LYS A 176 -21.81 -10.24 28.14
C LYS A 176 -22.21 -9.30 29.29
N THR A 177 -21.75 -8.05 29.23
CA THR A 177 -22.01 -7.05 30.28
C THR A 177 -23.44 -6.53 30.23
N PHE A 178 -24.03 -6.45 29.03
CA PHE A 178 -25.38 -5.93 28.82
C PHE A 178 -26.28 -6.94 28.07
N PRO A 179 -26.65 -8.09 28.68
CA PRO A 179 -27.40 -9.15 27.99
C PRO A 179 -28.74 -8.68 27.40
N ALA A 180 -29.44 -7.79 28.12
CA ALA A 180 -30.71 -7.21 27.66
C ALA A 180 -30.58 -6.36 26.38
N PHE A 181 -29.37 -5.88 26.07
CA PHE A 181 -29.06 -5.04 24.92
C PHE A 181 -28.10 -5.74 23.94
N ALA A 182 -27.86 -7.04 24.08
CA ALA A 182 -26.87 -7.77 23.28
C ALA A 182 -27.14 -7.69 21.77
N SER A 183 -28.42 -7.65 21.35
CA SER A 183 -28.83 -7.47 19.95
C SER A 183 -28.54 -6.07 19.41
N LYS A 184 -28.27 -5.10 20.28
CA LYS A 184 -27.99 -3.70 19.93
C LYS A 184 -26.50 -3.39 19.82
N CYS A 185 -25.63 -4.22 20.43
CA CYS A 185 -24.19 -3.97 20.46
C CYS A 185 -23.57 -3.80 19.06
N GLU A 186 -24.10 -4.47 18.02
CA GLU A 186 -23.59 -4.39 16.64
C GLU A 186 -24.30 -3.33 15.78
N MET A 187 -25.32 -2.64 16.31
CA MET A 187 -26.04 -1.63 15.54
C MET A 187 -25.13 -0.45 15.21
N SER A 188 -25.17 -0.02 13.95
CA SER A 188 -24.49 1.19 13.50
C SER A 188 -25.13 2.43 14.12
N ILE A 189 -24.28 3.40 14.43
CA ILE A 189 -24.69 4.70 14.93
C ILE A 189 -24.82 5.67 13.77
N VAL A 190 -25.94 6.39 13.72
CA VAL A 190 -26.23 7.39 12.70
C VAL A 190 -26.53 8.75 13.32
N ASP A 191 -26.27 9.79 12.54
CA ASP A 191 -26.57 11.17 12.88
C ASP A 191 -27.24 11.90 11.69
N SER A 192 -27.35 13.22 11.77
CA SER A 192 -27.93 14.05 10.70
C SER A 192 -27.11 14.05 9.41
N GLY A 193 -25.81 13.74 9.47
CA GLY A 193 -24.92 13.59 8.32
C GLY A 193 -24.89 12.18 7.73
N GLY A 194 -25.49 11.19 8.40
CA GLY A 194 -25.59 9.81 7.92
C GLY A 194 -24.91 8.80 8.85
N ASP A 195 -24.19 7.85 8.26
CA ASP A 195 -23.48 6.82 9.02
C ASP A 195 -22.19 7.39 9.62
N THR A 196 -22.00 7.17 10.92
CA THR A 196 -20.82 7.67 11.64
C THR A 196 -19.60 6.77 11.49
N GLY A 197 -19.76 5.56 10.94
CA GLY A 197 -18.73 4.52 10.92
C GLY A 197 -18.56 3.80 12.27
N TYR A 198 -19.31 4.19 13.30
CA TYR A 198 -19.28 3.55 14.62
C TYR A 198 -20.42 2.56 14.81
N GLN A 199 -20.14 1.49 15.54
CA GLN A 199 -21.13 0.57 16.09
C GLN A 199 -21.21 0.78 17.59
N LEU A 200 -22.34 0.42 18.21
CA LEU A 200 -22.54 0.64 19.65
C LEU A 200 -21.40 0.10 20.52
N TYR A 201 -20.89 -1.12 20.22
CA TYR A 201 -19.80 -1.71 21.00
C TYR A 201 -18.50 -0.89 20.97
N HIS A 202 -18.27 -0.05 19.95
CA HIS A 202 -17.07 0.80 19.90
C HIS A 202 -17.02 1.77 21.08
N LEU A 203 -18.17 2.24 21.59
CA LEU A 203 -18.24 3.16 22.72
C LEU A 203 -17.88 2.51 24.07
N PHE A 204 -17.72 1.18 24.08
CA PHE A 204 -17.34 0.41 25.26
C PHE A 204 -15.88 -0.04 25.23
N ARG A 205 -15.07 0.42 24.26
CA ARG A 205 -13.63 0.08 24.18
C ARG A 205 -12.91 0.46 25.46
N ILE A 206 -13.18 1.64 26.01
CA ILE A 206 -12.53 2.11 27.24
C ILE A 206 -12.75 1.16 28.44
N SER A 207 -13.98 0.66 28.64
CA SER A 207 -14.28 -0.33 29.69
C SER A 207 -13.78 -1.73 29.36
N ALA A 208 -13.94 -2.15 28.10
CA ALA A 208 -13.54 -3.49 27.65
C ALA A 208 -12.01 -3.65 27.64
N LEU A 209 -11.27 -2.57 27.46
CA LEU A 209 -9.81 -2.57 27.47
C LEU A 209 -9.25 -2.09 28.82
N ALA A 210 -10.14 -1.72 29.76
CA ALA A 210 -9.89 -1.31 31.15
C ALA A 210 -8.88 -0.17 31.32
N ARG A 211 -8.67 0.64 30.27
CA ARG A 211 -7.58 1.61 30.19
C ARG A 211 -8.01 2.87 29.46
N ASN A 212 -7.68 4.02 30.03
CA ASN A 212 -7.90 5.30 29.37
C ASN A 212 -6.93 5.45 28.18
N PRO A 213 -7.40 5.73 26.96
CA PRO A 213 -6.52 5.85 25.80
C PRO A 213 -5.58 7.05 25.84
N ASN A 214 -5.92 8.09 26.61
CA ASN A 214 -5.11 9.30 26.73
C ASN A 214 -4.05 9.19 27.83
N THR A 215 -4.44 8.66 29.00
CA THR A 215 -3.60 8.63 30.23
C THR A 215 -2.99 7.26 30.53
N GLY A 216 -3.52 6.16 30.00
CA GLY A 216 -3.11 4.79 30.33
C GLY A 216 -3.59 4.28 31.70
N GLU A 217 -4.31 5.11 32.46
CA GLU A 217 -4.82 4.75 33.77
C GLU A 217 -5.89 3.67 33.70
N LYS A 218 -5.96 2.84 34.74
CA LYS A 218 -7.01 1.81 34.84
C LYS A 218 -8.36 2.48 35.05
N ILE A 219 -9.33 2.05 34.27
CA ILE A 219 -10.71 2.52 34.38
C ILE A 219 -11.55 1.50 35.15
N GLY A 220 -12.34 2.00 36.09
CA GLY A 220 -13.25 1.19 36.89
C GLY A 220 -14.38 0.61 36.05
N LYS A 221 -14.80 -0.63 36.34
CA LYS A 221 -15.90 -1.30 35.62
C LYS A 221 -17.24 -0.57 35.74
N GLU A 222 -17.41 0.26 36.76
CA GLU A 222 -18.67 0.97 37.03
C GLU A 222 -18.79 2.31 36.27
N GLU A 223 -17.73 2.72 35.58
CA GLU A 223 -17.67 4.01 34.88
C GLU A 223 -18.50 4.04 33.60
N GLN A 224 -19.01 2.91 33.10
CA GLN A 224 -19.92 2.87 31.95
C GLN A 224 -21.15 2.00 32.18
N LYS A 225 -22.31 2.51 31.76
CA LYS A 225 -23.60 1.81 31.87
C LYS A 225 -24.38 1.94 30.58
N LEU A 226 -25.16 0.91 30.24
CA LEU A 226 -26.13 0.91 29.16
C LEU A 226 -27.52 0.76 29.75
N ILE A 227 -28.37 1.78 29.59
CA ILE A 227 -29.65 1.89 30.29
C ILE A 227 -30.75 2.20 29.28
N SER A 228 -31.94 1.62 29.46
CA SER A 228 -33.14 2.04 28.73
C SER A 228 -33.89 3.09 29.53
N THR A 229 -34.22 4.21 28.90
CA THR A 229 -35.00 5.30 29.49
C THR A 229 -36.23 5.60 28.63
N ASN A 230 -37.05 6.55 29.08
CA ASN A 230 -38.16 7.09 28.29
C ASN A 230 -37.70 7.85 27.03
N LEU A 231 -36.45 8.32 26.98
CA LEU A 231 -35.89 9.03 25.82
C LEU A 231 -35.26 8.08 24.81
N GLY A 232 -34.88 6.88 25.23
CA GLY A 232 -34.30 5.85 24.37
C GLY A 232 -33.26 4.99 25.09
N LEU A 233 -32.26 4.56 24.34
CA LEU A 233 -31.10 3.83 24.88
C LEU A 233 -30.02 4.85 25.27
N GLU A 234 -29.51 4.77 26.49
CA GLU A 234 -28.49 5.70 26.99
C GLU A 234 -27.18 4.97 27.28
N VAL A 235 -26.09 5.44 26.66
CA VAL A 235 -24.72 5.07 27.03
C VAL A 235 -24.25 6.11 28.01
N TYR A 236 -24.24 5.76 29.30
CA TYR A 236 -23.75 6.59 30.39
C TYR A 236 -22.26 6.33 30.60
N PHE A 237 -21.50 7.41 30.85
CA PHE A 237 -20.14 7.34 31.31
C PHE A 237 -19.87 8.38 32.41
N ASN A 238 -19.07 7.96 33.40
CA ASN A 238 -18.58 8.83 34.46
C ASN A 238 -17.07 8.90 34.35
N ASN A 239 -16.53 10.12 34.21
CA ASN A 239 -15.10 10.36 34.23
C ASN A 239 -14.79 11.42 35.27
N ASP A 240 -14.08 11.05 36.32
CA ASP A 240 -13.69 11.94 37.44
C ASP A 240 -14.85 12.75 38.03
N GLY A 241 -16.01 12.10 38.23
CA GLY A 241 -17.20 12.72 38.80
C GLY A 241 -18.01 13.58 37.82
N ARG A 242 -17.60 13.66 36.55
CA ARG A 242 -18.41 14.26 35.49
C ARG A 242 -19.24 13.18 34.82
N GLU A 243 -20.56 13.29 34.98
CA GLU A 243 -21.50 12.37 34.37
C GLU A 243 -21.92 12.87 33.01
N VAL A 244 -21.74 12.05 31.99
CA VAL A 244 -22.21 12.38 30.65
C VAL A 244 -22.85 11.13 30.04
N SER A 245 -23.92 11.29 29.28
CA SER A 245 -24.52 10.19 28.54
C SER A 245 -24.92 10.58 27.13
N ILE A 246 -24.84 9.63 26.21
CA ILE A 246 -25.34 9.79 24.84
C ILE A 246 -26.67 9.06 24.75
N VAL A 247 -27.71 9.77 24.32
CA VAL A 247 -29.06 9.22 24.16
C VAL A 247 -29.28 8.84 22.71
N PHE A 248 -29.66 7.59 22.48
CA PHE A 248 -29.95 7.02 21.18
C PHE A 248 -31.42 6.63 21.04
N LYS A 249 -32.00 6.85 19.86
CA LYS A 249 -33.28 6.25 19.47
C LYS A 249 -33.03 5.23 18.38
N GLU A 250 -33.59 4.04 18.56
CA GLU A 250 -33.54 3.00 17.55
C GLU A 250 -34.42 3.36 16.36
N PHE A 251 -33.88 3.24 15.15
CA PHE A 251 -34.59 3.44 13.90
C PHE A 251 -34.01 2.50 12.84
N SER A 252 -34.85 1.60 12.29
CA SER A 252 -34.47 0.69 11.20
C SER A 252 -33.17 -0.10 11.47
N ARG A 253 -33.05 -0.69 12.67
CA ARG A 253 -31.85 -1.41 13.16
C ARG A 253 -30.57 -0.57 13.27
N LYS A 254 -30.70 0.76 13.32
CA LYS A 254 -29.63 1.72 13.59
C LYS A 254 -29.94 2.51 14.86
N LEU A 255 -28.91 3.11 15.45
CA LEU A 255 -29.01 3.96 16.62
C LEU A 255 -28.81 5.42 16.21
N ALA A 256 -29.89 6.19 16.15
CA ALA A 256 -29.83 7.61 15.84
C ALA A 256 -29.56 8.42 17.11
N ILE A 257 -28.56 9.29 17.07
CA ILE A 257 -28.27 10.19 18.20
C ILE A 257 -29.45 11.16 18.41
N LYS A 258 -29.92 11.28 19.64
CA LYS A 258 -31.02 12.17 20.03
C LYS A 258 -30.59 13.35 20.88
N GLY A 259 -29.50 13.21 21.59
CA GLY A 259 -28.98 14.25 22.45
C GLY A 259 -27.92 13.70 23.39
N ILE A 260 -27.42 14.59 24.23
CA ILE A 260 -26.45 14.28 25.28
C ILE A 260 -27.01 14.74 26.61
N LYS A 261 -26.75 14.00 27.68
CA LYS A 261 -26.96 14.48 29.05
C LYS A 261 -25.62 14.80 29.68
N ALA A 262 -25.55 15.88 30.44
CA ALA A 262 -24.41 16.19 31.29
C ALA A 262 -24.91 16.51 32.70
N ASN A 263 -24.42 15.78 33.70
CA ASN A 263 -24.83 15.90 35.11
C ASN A 263 -26.37 15.89 35.30
N GLY A 264 -27.07 15.06 34.51
CA GLY A 264 -28.53 14.93 34.54
C GLY A 264 -29.29 15.85 33.57
N ASP A 265 -28.69 16.94 33.12
CA ASP A 265 -29.33 17.90 32.22
C ASP A 265 -29.33 17.38 30.79
N TYR A 266 -30.52 17.12 30.24
CA TYR A 266 -30.68 16.64 28.86
C TYR A 266 -30.68 17.79 27.87
N ASN A 267 -29.74 17.73 26.93
CA ASN A 267 -29.68 18.64 25.80
C ASN A 267 -29.97 17.90 24.48
N PRO A 268 -31.15 18.12 23.87
CA PRO A 268 -31.48 17.55 22.56
C PRO A 268 -30.76 18.27 21.40
N ASN A 269 -30.12 19.42 21.65
CA ASN A 269 -29.51 20.28 20.64
C ASN A 269 -28.00 20.46 20.90
N GLY A 270 -27.20 20.71 19.86
CA GLY A 270 -25.77 21.00 20.03
C GLY A 270 -24.91 19.80 20.43
N TRP A 271 -25.50 18.59 20.48
CA TRP A 271 -24.75 17.34 20.62
C TRP A 271 -23.83 17.11 19.42
N GLU A 272 -24.10 17.75 18.28
CA GLU A 272 -23.30 17.67 17.07
C GLU A 272 -21.85 18.12 17.29
N PHE A 273 -21.63 19.09 18.18
CA PHE A 273 -20.30 19.60 18.53
C PHE A 273 -19.56 18.69 19.53
N LEU A 274 -20.31 17.94 20.34
CA LEU A 274 -19.76 17.10 21.40
C LEU A 274 -19.60 15.64 21.00
N LYS A 275 -20.37 15.16 20.01
CA LYS A 275 -20.38 13.74 19.61
C LYS A 275 -18.99 13.25 19.16
N ASN A 276 -18.26 14.04 18.37
CA ASN A 276 -17.00 13.60 17.78
C ASN A 276 -15.92 13.45 18.87
N PRO A 277 -15.67 14.47 19.73
CA PRO A 277 -14.77 14.31 20.87
C PRO A 277 -15.15 13.14 21.79
N LEU A 278 -16.45 12.95 22.05
CA LEU A 278 -16.93 11.84 22.87
C LEU A 278 -16.69 10.49 22.20
N PHE A 279 -17.00 10.34 20.91
CA PHE A 279 -16.77 9.08 20.21
C PHE A 279 -15.28 8.78 20.14
N GLU A 280 -14.44 9.75 19.84
CA GLU A 280 -12.99 9.59 19.84
C GLU A 280 -12.49 9.13 21.21
N SER A 281 -12.88 9.80 22.30
CA SER A 281 -12.45 9.41 23.65
C SER A 281 -12.92 8.01 24.08
N LEU A 282 -14.13 7.61 23.69
CA LEU A 282 -14.73 6.33 24.10
C LEU A 282 -14.30 5.15 23.21
N SER A 283 -13.93 5.43 21.97
CA SER A 283 -13.64 4.41 20.95
C SER A 283 -12.17 4.27 20.61
N GLN A 284 -11.27 5.09 21.13
CA GLN A 284 -9.85 4.90 20.86
C GLN A 284 -9.30 3.64 21.54
N TYR A 285 -8.28 3.05 20.93
CA TYR A 285 -7.47 2.01 21.57
C TYR A 285 -6.48 2.65 22.57
N PRO A 286 -6.09 1.93 23.63
CA PRO A 286 -4.99 2.34 24.49
C PRO A 286 -3.71 2.60 23.70
N LYS A 287 -2.90 3.55 24.18
CA LYS A 287 -1.53 3.74 23.70
C LYS A 287 -0.70 2.48 23.95
N SER A 288 0.36 2.33 23.17
CA SER A 288 1.13 1.09 22.98
C SER A 288 1.65 0.43 24.26
N ASP A 289 1.94 1.22 25.28
CA ASP A 289 2.46 0.78 26.58
C ASP A 289 1.37 0.51 27.63
N SER A 290 0.12 0.82 27.31
CA SER A 290 -0.97 0.88 28.29
C SER A 290 -1.94 -0.30 28.21
N TRP A 291 -1.70 -1.28 27.35
CA TRP A 291 -2.58 -2.45 27.18
C TRP A 291 -2.57 -3.38 28.41
N ASP A 292 -3.74 -3.69 28.96
CA ASP A 292 -3.91 -4.72 30.00
C ASP A 292 -4.26 -6.07 29.35
N PHE A 293 -3.25 -6.71 28.73
CA PHE A 293 -3.45 -7.97 28.00
C PHE A 293 -4.06 -9.08 28.88
N GLU A 294 -3.68 -9.14 30.16
CA GLU A 294 -4.21 -10.12 31.10
C GLU A 294 -5.71 -9.96 31.31
N PHE A 295 -6.19 -8.72 31.40
CA PHE A 295 -7.62 -8.43 31.48
C PHE A 295 -8.36 -8.80 30.18
N ILE A 296 -7.84 -8.37 29.03
CA ILE A 296 -8.52 -8.52 27.74
C ILE A 296 -8.60 -10.00 27.32
N ASP A 297 -7.56 -10.79 27.61
CA ASP A 297 -7.58 -12.24 27.33
C ASP A 297 -8.68 -12.97 28.10
N LYS A 298 -9.06 -12.49 29.30
CA LYS A 298 -10.12 -13.06 30.15
C LYS A 298 -11.55 -12.73 29.70
N ILE A 299 -11.73 -11.83 28.72
CA ILE A 299 -13.06 -11.50 28.13
C ILE A 299 -13.56 -12.66 27.28
#